data_AF-A0A6P8T8M0-F1
#
_entry.id   AF-A0A6P8T8M0-F1
#
_cell.length_a   1.000
_cell.length_b   1.000
_cell.length_c   1.000
_cell.angle_alpha   90.00
_cell.angle_beta   90.00
_cell.angle_gamma   90.00
#
_symmetry.space_group_name_H-M   'P 1'
#
loop_
_entity.id
_entity.type
_entity.pdbx_description
1 polymer ?
#
loop_
_entity_poly.entity_id
_entity_poly.type
_entity_poly.pdbx_seq_one_letter_code
_entity_poly.pdbx_strand_id
1 'polypeptide(L)'
;MSKLEKQLFNLKFAAKQLQSSSKKCDKEEKTEKLKVKKAIQKGNMEVARIHAENAIRQKNQSLNFLRMSARVDAVAARVQTAVTMNQVTNSMAGVVKSMDSALRSMNLEKISSLMDKFEHQFETLDVQTAHMEDAMSSTTTLTTPQNQVEGLMHQLADEAGLDLNMELPQGQTGSVGSSVASAEQDELSQRLAKLRDQM
;
A
#
# COMPACT_ATOMS: atom_id res chain seq x y z
N MET A 1 13.75 11.47 27.22
CA MET A 1 12.40 12.00 26.96
C MET A 1 12.46 13.52 26.87
N SER A 2 12.07 14.07 25.73
CA SER A 2 11.86 15.51 25.57
C SER A 2 10.80 16.01 26.57
N LYS A 3 10.91 17.27 27.03
CA LYS A 3 9.86 17.89 27.89
C LYS A 3 8.47 17.76 27.24
N LEU A 4 8.40 17.80 25.91
CA LEU A 4 7.18 17.72 25.13
C LEU A 4 6.58 16.29 25.14
N GLU A 5 7.42 15.25 25.10
CA GLU A 5 7.00 13.84 25.24
C GLU A 5 6.43 13.56 26.64
N LYS A 6 7.02 14.13 27.69
CA LYS A 6 6.50 14.01 29.06
C LYS A 6 5.13 14.68 29.20
N GLN A 7 4.94 15.86 28.62
CA GLN A 7 3.64 16.54 28.63
C GLN A 7 2.60 15.78 27.80
N LEU A 8 3.00 15.21 26.66
CA LEU A 8 2.13 14.35 25.85
C LEU A 8 1.64 13.13 26.63
N PHE A 9 2.54 12.46 27.38
CA PHE A 9 2.16 11.36 28.26
C PHE A 9 1.14 11.81 29.31
N ASN A 10 1.41 12.92 30.01
CA ASN A 10 0.50 13.47 31.02
C ASN A 10 -0.89 13.80 30.43
N LEU A 11 -0.94 14.36 29.22
CA LEU A 11 -2.21 14.67 28.54
C LEU A 11 -2.99 13.39 28.19
N LYS A 12 -2.35 12.38 27.62
CA LYS A 12 -2.99 11.08 27.33
C LYS A 12 -3.49 10.40 28.60
N PHE A 13 -2.69 10.46 29.67
CA PHE A 13 -3.06 9.92 30.97
C PHE A 13 -4.27 10.66 31.56
N ALA A 14 -4.26 12.00 31.54
CA ALA A 14 -5.37 12.82 32.00
C ALA A 14 -6.65 12.54 31.20
N ALA A 15 -6.57 12.46 29.86
CA ALA A 15 -7.71 12.11 29.01
C ALA A 15 -8.34 10.77 29.42
N LYS A 16 -7.51 9.75 29.66
CA LYS A 16 -7.96 8.42 30.10
C LYS A 16 -8.55 8.43 31.50
N GLN A 17 -7.94 9.19 32.42
CA GLN A 17 -8.46 9.34 33.78
C GLN A 17 -9.84 10.01 33.77
N LEU A 18 -10.05 11.04 32.95
CA LEU A 18 -11.35 11.69 32.77
C LEU A 18 -12.39 10.74 32.17
N GLN A 19 -12.01 9.91 31.20
CA GLN A 19 -12.90 8.90 30.63
C GLN A 19 -13.31 7.86 31.68
N SER A 20 -12.38 7.46 32.56
CA SER A 20 -12.67 6.57 33.69
C SER A 20 -13.62 7.22 34.70
N SER A 21 -13.39 8.48 35.05
CA SER A 21 -14.28 9.27 35.93
C SER A 21 -15.69 9.39 35.36
N SER A 22 -15.83 9.64 34.04
CA SER A 22 -17.15 9.63 33.37
C SER A 22 -17.86 8.28 33.53
N LYS A 23 -17.17 7.17 33.25
CA LYS A 23 -17.74 5.81 33.44
C LYS A 23 -18.12 5.52 34.89
N LYS A 24 -17.38 6.06 35.86
CA LYS A 24 -17.71 5.94 37.29
C LYS A 24 -19.00 6.71 37.62
N CYS A 25 -19.12 7.96 37.17
CA CYS A 25 -20.35 8.74 37.32
C CYS A 25 -21.56 8.05 36.68
N ASP A 26 -21.42 7.42 35.50
CA ASP A 26 -22.50 6.66 34.87
C ASP A 26 -22.96 5.44 35.71
N LYS A 27 -22.01 4.74 36.36
CA LYS A 27 -22.34 3.63 37.26
C LYS A 27 -23.07 4.13 38.51
N GLU A 28 -22.62 5.25 39.07
CA GLU A 28 -23.24 5.89 40.24
C GLU A 28 -24.65 6.39 39.88
N GLU A 29 -24.84 6.96 38.69
CA GLU A 29 -26.16 7.38 38.17
C GLU A 29 -27.16 6.23 38.12
N LYS A 30 -26.75 5.07 37.59
CA LYS A 30 -27.59 3.86 37.56
C LYS A 30 -27.94 3.38 38.96
N THR A 31 -26.98 3.46 39.88
CA THR A 31 -27.16 3.05 41.28
C THR A 31 -28.17 3.98 41.98
N GLU A 32 -28.06 5.29 41.79
CA GLU A 32 -29.00 6.28 42.34
C GLU A 32 -30.41 6.10 41.75
N LYS A 33 -30.53 5.83 40.44
CA LYS A 33 -31.83 5.49 39.83
C LYS A 33 -32.49 4.26 40.46
N LEU A 34 -31.72 3.23 40.81
CA LEU A 34 -32.26 2.07 41.52
C LEU A 34 -32.73 2.43 42.93
N LYS A 35 -32.01 3.32 43.64
CA LYS A 35 -32.43 3.84 44.94
C LYS A 35 -33.72 4.66 44.83
N VAL A 36 -33.87 5.48 43.79
CA VAL A 36 -35.12 6.21 43.50
C VAL A 36 -36.29 5.23 43.38
N LYS A 37 -36.16 4.18 42.55
CA LYS A 37 -37.22 3.17 42.38
C LYS A 37 -37.61 2.53 43.71
N LYS A 38 -36.62 2.15 44.53
CA LYS A 38 -36.86 1.56 45.86
C LYS A 38 -37.52 2.55 46.83
N ALA A 39 -37.14 3.83 46.79
CA ALA A 39 -37.72 4.86 47.66
C ALA A 39 -39.19 5.15 47.29
N ILE A 40 -39.51 5.17 45.99
CA ILE A 40 -40.88 5.31 45.49
C ILE A 40 -41.75 4.14 45.93
N GLN A 41 -41.26 2.90 45.80
CA GLN A 41 -41.99 1.70 46.26
C GLN A 41 -42.30 1.71 47.76
N LYS A 42 -41.44 2.35 48.56
CA LYS A 42 -41.64 2.51 50.01
C LYS A 42 -42.53 3.70 50.38
N GLY A 43 -42.99 4.49 49.41
CA GLY A 43 -43.79 5.70 49.64
C GLY A 43 -43.00 6.94 50.11
N ASN A 44 -41.67 6.85 50.19
CA ASN A 44 -40.82 7.94 50.69
C ASN A 44 -40.45 8.92 49.56
N MET A 45 -41.38 9.80 49.21
CA MET A 45 -41.26 10.79 48.14
C MET A 45 -40.09 11.79 48.32
N GLU A 46 -39.79 12.22 49.53
CA GLU A 46 -38.68 13.14 49.79
C GLU A 46 -37.31 12.49 49.52
N VAL A 47 -37.12 11.26 49.99
CA VAL A 47 -35.89 10.48 49.75
C VAL A 47 -35.73 10.16 48.26
N ALA A 48 -36.84 9.87 47.56
CA ALA A 48 -36.83 9.67 46.12
C ALA A 48 -36.38 10.92 45.36
N ARG A 49 -36.80 12.12 45.79
CA ARG A 49 -36.38 13.40 45.18
C ARG A 49 -34.88 13.63 45.33
N ILE A 50 -34.31 13.40 46.52
CA ILE A 50 -32.86 13.56 46.77
C ILE A 50 -32.03 12.61 45.89
N HIS A 51 -32.43 11.34 45.79
CA HIS A 51 -31.73 10.38 44.93
C HIS A 51 -31.89 10.71 43.44
N ALA A 52 -33.02 11.29 43.03
CA ALA A 52 -33.23 11.73 41.65
C ALA A 52 -32.34 12.92 41.29
N GLU A 53 -32.21 13.91 42.17
CA GLU A 53 -31.29 15.03 42.00
C GLU A 53 -29.84 14.55 41.90
N ASN A 54 -29.45 13.61 42.75
CA ASN A 54 -28.13 12.97 42.68
C ASN A 54 -27.89 12.26 41.35
N ALA A 55 -28.88 11.52 40.84
CA ALA A 55 -28.78 10.85 39.54
C ALA A 55 -28.59 11.86 38.40
N ILE A 56 -29.35 12.97 38.38
CA ILE A 56 -29.22 14.03 37.37
C ILE A 56 -27.83 14.69 37.46
N ARG A 57 -27.37 15.01 38.67
CA ARG A 57 -26.04 15.57 38.90
C ARG A 57 -24.94 14.66 38.33
N GLN A 58 -25.03 13.36 38.61
CA GLN A 58 -24.05 12.38 38.13
C GLN A 58 -24.07 12.24 36.61
N LYS A 59 -25.25 12.24 35.99
CA LYS A 59 -25.38 12.27 34.52
C LYS A 59 -24.69 13.48 33.91
N ASN A 60 -24.91 14.67 34.49
CA ASN A 60 -24.30 15.91 34.00
C ASN A 60 -22.78 15.92 34.20
N GLN A 61 -22.29 15.43 35.35
CA GLN A 61 -20.86 15.28 35.60
C GLN A 61 -20.20 14.30 34.61
N SER A 62 -20.84 13.16 34.34
CA SER A 62 -20.35 12.19 33.36
C SER A 62 -20.19 12.82 31.97
N LEU A 63 -21.22 13.54 31.49
CA LEU A 63 -21.17 14.23 30.20
C LEU A 63 -20.07 15.30 30.16
N ASN A 64 -19.86 16.03 31.26
CA ASN A 64 -18.81 17.04 31.33
C ASN A 64 -17.42 16.41 31.30
N PHE A 65 -17.19 15.32 32.06
CA PHE A 65 -15.94 14.57 32.02
C PHE A 65 -15.67 13.96 30.64
N LEU A 66 -16.69 13.42 29.98
CA LEU A 66 -16.57 12.87 28.63
C LEU A 66 -16.18 13.95 27.61
N ARG A 67 -16.84 15.11 27.68
CA ARG A 67 -16.52 16.27 26.82
C ARG A 67 -15.11 16.78 27.06
N MET A 68 -14.69 16.88 28.31
CA MET A 68 -13.33 17.31 28.66
C MET A 68 -12.29 16.28 28.23
N SER A 69 -12.56 14.98 28.42
CA SER A 69 -11.70 13.89 27.93
C SER A 69 -11.48 13.98 26.42
N ALA A 70 -12.54 14.15 25.63
CA ALA A 70 -12.45 14.29 24.18
C ALA A 70 -11.62 15.52 23.76
N ARG A 71 -11.78 16.65 24.46
CA ARG A 71 -10.98 17.86 24.20
C ARG A 71 -9.50 17.65 24.54
N VAL A 72 -9.18 17.03 25.67
CA VAL A 72 -7.80 16.75 26.08
C VAL A 72 -7.15 15.75 25.11
N ASP A 73 -7.88 14.72 24.68
CA ASP A 73 -7.39 13.74 23.71
C ASP A 73 -7.09 14.38 22.35
N ALA A 74 -7.95 15.28 21.87
CA ALA A 74 -7.70 16.05 20.65
C ALA A 74 -6.44 16.93 20.75
N VAL A 75 -6.20 17.56 21.92
CA VAL A 75 -4.96 18.31 22.17
C VAL A 75 -3.76 17.37 22.21
N ALA A 76 -3.86 16.22 22.88
CA ALA A 76 -2.81 15.21 22.93
C ALA A 76 -2.43 14.71 21.52
N ALA A 77 -3.40 14.50 20.64
CA ALA A 77 -3.16 14.11 19.26
C ALA A 77 -2.34 15.16 18.49
N ARG A 78 -2.68 16.46 18.62
CA ARG A 78 -1.91 17.54 18.00
C ARG A 78 -0.48 17.62 18.56
N VAL A 79 -0.33 17.45 19.87
CA VAL A 79 0.98 17.42 20.53
C VAL A 79 1.80 16.22 20.04
N GLN A 80 1.18 15.04 19.86
CA GLN A 80 1.85 13.87 19.28
C GLN A 80 2.38 14.17 17.88
N THR A 81 1.57 14.79 17.02
CA THR A 81 2.01 15.20 15.68
C THR A 81 3.20 16.14 15.76
N ALA A 82 3.18 17.12 16.67
CA ALA A 82 4.29 18.05 16.86
C ALA A 82 5.57 17.35 17.35
N VAL A 83 5.47 16.37 18.27
CA VAL A 83 6.61 15.54 18.70
C VAL A 83 7.21 14.78 17.52
N THR A 84 6.36 14.10 16.75
CA THR A 84 6.81 13.30 15.60
C THR A 84 7.44 14.18 14.53
N MET A 85 6.84 15.33 14.23
CA MET A 85 7.39 16.29 13.27
C MET A 85 8.74 16.85 13.74
N ASN A 86 8.91 17.09 15.05
CA ASN A 86 10.19 17.52 15.62
C ASN A 86 11.26 16.42 15.48
N GLN A 87 10.92 15.16 15.73
CA GLN A 87 11.83 14.03 15.48
C GLN A 87 12.24 13.94 14.01
N VAL A 88 11.29 14.02 13.07
CA VAL A 88 11.58 14.03 11.62
C VAL A 88 12.50 15.20 11.26
N THR A 89 12.23 16.39 11.79
CA THR A 89 13.06 17.58 11.54
C THR A 89 14.49 17.39 12.05
N ASN A 90 14.66 16.82 13.25
CA ASN A 90 15.99 16.53 13.81
C ASN A 90 16.73 15.46 12.99
N SER A 91 16.04 14.41 12.55
CA SER A 91 16.62 13.38 11.67
C SER A 91 17.04 13.98 10.32
N MET A 92 16.19 14.81 9.70
CA MET A 92 16.52 15.51 8.46
C MET A 92 17.72 16.45 8.64
N ALA A 93 17.80 17.19 9.75
CA ALA A 93 18.95 18.04 10.05
C ALA A 93 20.26 17.24 10.16
N GLY A 94 20.20 16.04 10.76
CA GLY A 94 21.32 15.10 10.80
C GLY A 94 21.74 14.64 9.41
N VAL A 95 20.77 14.22 8.58
CA VAL A 95 21.01 13.78 7.20
C VAL A 95 21.61 14.91 6.36
N VAL A 96 21.04 16.12 6.41
CA VAL A 96 21.55 17.29 5.68
C VAL A 96 22.99 17.61 6.11
N LYS A 97 23.31 17.53 7.41
CA LYS A 97 24.68 17.74 7.89
C LYS A 97 25.65 16.66 7.39
N SER A 98 25.22 15.39 7.40
CA SER A 98 26.04 14.30 6.83
C SER A 98 26.22 14.45 5.32
N MET A 99 25.19 14.90 4.61
CA MET A 99 25.22 15.14 3.17
C MET A 99 26.13 16.32 2.84
N ASP A 100 26.09 17.43 3.59
CA ASP A 100 27.02 18.56 3.45
C ASP A 100 28.48 18.11 3.66
N SER A 101 28.73 17.29 4.68
CA SER A 101 30.07 16.74 4.94
C SER A 101 30.52 15.74 3.85
N ALA A 102 29.60 14.94 3.30
CA ALA A 102 29.88 14.01 2.21
C ALA A 102 30.14 14.76 0.89
N LEU A 103 29.37 15.81 0.59
CA LEU A 103 29.58 16.66 -0.58
C LEU A 103 30.91 17.41 -0.51
N ARG A 104 31.36 17.82 0.68
CA ARG A 104 32.70 18.40 0.88
C ARG A 104 33.84 17.39 0.66
N SER A 105 33.62 16.10 0.91
CA SER A 105 34.62 15.05 0.67
C SER A 105 34.52 14.41 -0.72
N MET A 106 33.39 14.60 -1.41
CA MET A 106 33.17 14.28 -2.82
C MET A 106 33.88 15.31 -3.70
N ASN A 107 35.18 15.10 -3.90
CA ASN A 107 35.96 15.86 -4.85
C ASN A 107 35.47 15.55 -6.28
N LEU A 108 35.22 16.56 -7.12
CA LEU A 108 34.71 16.39 -8.49
C LEU A 108 35.58 15.43 -9.33
N GLU A 109 36.89 15.38 -9.09
CA GLU A 109 37.80 14.43 -9.73
C GLU A 109 37.51 12.96 -9.38
N LYS A 110 37.08 12.68 -8.14
CA LYS A 110 36.70 11.31 -7.73
C LYS A 110 35.37 10.90 -8.35
N ILE A 111 34.47 11.84 -8.58
CA ILE A 111 33.20 11.58 -9.28
C ILE A 111 33.46 11.34 -10.76
N SER A 112 34.30 12.15 -11.40
CA SER A 112 34.71 11.93 -12.80
C SER A 112 35.36 10.57 -12.99
N SER A 113 36.36 10.21 -12.17
CA SER A 113 37.02 8.89 -12.28
C SER A 113 36.14 7.71 -11.90
N LEU A 114 35.09 7.92 -11.09
CA LEU A 114 34.11 6.88 -10.79
C LEU A 114 33.11 6.71 -11.94
N MET A 115 32.72 7.79 -12.62
CA MET A 115 31.89 7.74 -13.82
C MET A 115 32.61 7.06 -14.99
N ASP A 116 33.89 7.37 -15.20
CA ASP A 116 34.71 6.68 -16.22
C ASP A 116 34.81 5.16 -15.93
N LYS A 117 34.96 4.77 -14.66
CA LYS A 117 34.95 3.35 -14.26
C LYS A 117 33.58 2.69 -14.38
N PHE A 118 32.50 3.44 -14.14
CA PHE A 118 31.14 2.95 -14.30
C PHE A 118 30.85 2.67 -15.78
N GLU A 119 31.21 3.59 -16.67
CA GLU A 119 31.06 3.44 -18.12
C GLU A 119 31.82 2.22 -18.64
N HIS A 120 33.07 2.03 -18.20
CA HIS A 120 33.86 0.86 -18.58
C HIS A 120 33.29 -0.47 -18.04
N GLN A 121 32.73 -0.46 -16.82
CA GLN A 121 32.06 -1.65 -16.27
C GLN A 121 30.74 -1.95 -16.98
N PHE A 122 29.98 -0.92 -17.37
CA PHE A 122 28.72 -1.08 -18.08
C PHE A 122 28.94 -1.60 -19.49
N GLU A 123 29.94 -1.07 -20.21
CA GLU A 123 30.36 -1.55 -21.52
C GLU A 123 30.81 -3.03 -21.46
N THR A 124 31.55 -3.41 -20.41
CA THR A 124 31.95 -4.81 -20.19
C THR A 124 30.73 -5.71 -19.93
N LEU A 125 29.72 -5.20 -19.22
CA LEU A 125 28.49 -5.93 -18.90
C LEU A 125 27.60 -6.10 -20.14
N ASP A 126 27.48 -5.08 -20.99
CA ASP A 126 26.78 -5.16 -22.27
C ASP A 126 27.46 -6.15 -23.21
N VAL A 127 28.80 -6.12 -23.31
CA VAL A 127 29.57 -7.10 -24.10
C VAL A 127 29.41 -8.51 -23.53
N GLN A 128 29.44 -8.67 -22.21
CA GLN A 128 29.24 -9.97 -21.57
C GLN A 128 27.81 -10.50 -21.77
N THR A 129 26.80 -9.62 -21.73
CA THR A 129 25.40 -9.98 -21.95
C THR A 129 25.16 -10.36 -23.40
N ALA A 130 25.71 -9.60 -24.36
CA ALA A 130 25.66 -9.94 -25.77
C ALA A 130 26.33 -11.30 -26.06
N HIS A 131 27.51 -11.56 -25.47
CA HIS A 131 28.16 -12.86 -25.60
C HIS A 131 27.38 -14.00 -24.94
N MET A 132 26.74 -13.74 -23.80
CA MET A 132 25.90 -14.71 -23.12
C MET A 132 24.62 -14.99 -23.93
N GLU A 133 23.99 -13.96 -24.50
CA GLU A 133 22.81 -14.08 -25.35
C GLU A 133 23.13 -14.82 -26.65
N ASP A 134 24.27 -14.56 -27.29
CA ASP A 134 24.71 -15.33 -28.47
C ASP A 134 24.95 -16.81 -28.14
N ALA A 135 25.60 -17.10 -27.00
CA ALA A 135 25.85 -18.47 -26.55
C ALA A 135 24.55 -19.20 -26.14
N MET A 136 23.64 -18.49 -25.48
CA MET A 136 22.33 -19.02 -25.05
C MET A 136 21.38 -19.18 -26.23
N SER A 137 21.37 -18.25 -27.19
CA SER A 137 20.61 -18.31 -28.44
C SER A 137 21.04 -19.52 -29.27
N SER A 138 22.35 -19.73 -29.42
CA SER A 138 22.91 -20.91 -30.09
C SER A 138 22.48 -22.22 -29.41
N THR A 139 22.35 -22.23 -28.08
CA THR A 139 21.92 -23.41 -27.31
C THR A 139 20.40 -23.63 -27.39
N THR A 140 19.61 -22.54 -27.32
CA THR A 140 18.14 -22.56 -27.29
C THR A 140 17.53 -22.84 -28.66
N THR A 141 18.22 -22.49 -29.75
CA THR A 141 17.81 -22.82 -31.12
C THR A 141 17.61 -24.34 -31.31
N LEU A 142 18.32 -25.17 -30.55
CA LEU A 142 18.18 -26.63 -30.59
C LEU A 142 16.96 -27.16 -29.82
N THR A 143 16.56 -26.48 -28.74
CA THR A 143 15.46 -26.94 -27.86
C THR A 143 14.13 -26.26 -28.15
N THR A 144 14.14 -25.08 -28.78
CA THR A 144 12.96 -24.28 -29.10
C THR A 144 12.97 -23.91 -30.59
N PRO A 145 12.52 -24.80 -31.48
CA PRO A 145 12.52 -24.54 -32.93
C PRO A 145 11.64 -23.34 -33.28
N GLN A 146 12.17 -22.43 -34.10
CA GLN A 146 11.49 -21.17 -34.47
C GLN A 146 10.08 -21.39 -35.03
N ASN A 147 9.87 -22.47 -35.79
CA ASN A 147 8.58 -22.81 -36.40
C ASN A 147 7.48 -23.14 -35.37
N GLN A 148 7.84 -23.73 -34.23
CA GLN A 148 6.88 -24.04 -33.16
C GLN A 148 6.46 -22.78 -32.42
N VAL A 149 7.35 -21.80 -32.29
CA VAL A 149 7.07 -20.50 -31.66
C VAL A 149 6.20 -19.64 -32.58
N GLU A 150 6.51 -19.58 -33.88
CA GLU A 150 5.68 -18.87 -34.86
C GLU A 150 4.27 -19.47 -34.96
N GLY A 151 4.14 -20.80 -34.93
CA GLY A 151 2.83 -21.47 -34.92
C GLY A 151 1.99 -21.11 -33.69
N LEU A 152 2.60 -21.08 -32.50
CA LEU A 152 1.92 -20.68 -31.27
C LEU A 152 1.54 -19.19 -31.29
N MET A 153 2.42 -18.34 -31.81
CA MET A 153 2.15 -16.90 -31.93
C MET A 153 1.01 -16.62 -32.92
N HIS A 154 0.89 -17.38 -34.01
CA HIS A 154 -0.24 -17.30 -34.93
C HIS A 154 -1.54 -17.78 -34.29
N GLN A 155 -1.52 -18.88 -33.52
CA GLN A 155 -2.68 -19.35 -32.77
C GLN A 155 -3.17 -18.33 -31.74
N LEU A 156 -2.24 -17.70 -31.00
CA LEU A 156 -2.58 -16.68 -30.01
C LEU A 156 -3.03 -15.37 -30.66
N ALA A 157 -2.48 -15.01 -31.83
CA ALA A 157 -2.94 -13.87 -32.60
C ALA A 157 -4.37 -14.10 -33.15
N ASP A 158 -4.68 -15.32 -33.59
CA ASP A 158 -6.03 -15.71 -34.00
C ASP A 158 -7.00 -15.69 -32.79
N GLU A 159 -6.59 -16.17 -31.62
CA GLU A 159 -7.38 -16.07 -30.37
C GLU A 159 -7.62 -14.62 -29.95
N ALA A 160 -6.61 -13.75 -30.00
CA ALA A 160 -6.77 -12.33 -29.69
C ALA A 160 -7.64 -11.59 -30.74
N GLY A 161 -7.55 -12.00 -32.02
CA GLY A 161 -8.41 -11.51 -33.10
C GLY A 161 -9.86 -11.98 -32.97
N LEU A 162 -10.09 -13.15 -32.38
CA LEU A 162 -11.42 -13.66 -32.02
C LEU A 162 -12.00 -12.96 -30.78
N ASP A 163 -11.16 -12.55 -29.81
CA ASP A 163 -11.58 -11.84 -28.60
C ASP A 163 -12.08 -10.41 -28.93
N LEU A 164 -11.44 -9.72 -29.89
CA LEU A 164 -11.92 -8.44 -30.44
C LEU A 164 -13.26 -8.55 -31.19
N ASN A 165 -13.63 -9.75 -31.66
CA ASN A 165 -14.91 -10.02 -32.32
C ASN A 165 -16.00 -10.51 -31.32
N MET A 166 -15.64 -10.80 -30.05
CA MET A 166 -16.57 -11.17 -28.98
C MET A 166 -17.13 -9.97 -28.19
N GLU A 167 -16.55 -8.77 -28.33
CA GLU A 167 -16.96 -7.56 -27.58
C GLU A 167 -17.92 -6.62 -28.35
N LEU A 168 -18.43 -7.04 -29.52
CA LEU A 168 -19.48 -6.34 -30.28
C LEU A 168 -20.75 -7.19 -30.40
N PRO A 169 -21.98 -6.64 -30.25
CA PRO A 169 -23.21 -7.43 -30.22
C PRO A 169 -23.47 -8.12 -31.56
N GLN A 170 -23.88 -9.39 -31.50
CA GLN A 170 -24.16 -10.28 -32.63
C GLN A 170 -24.92 -9.61 -33.80
N GLY A 171 -24.27 -9.58 -34.96
CA GLY A 171 -24.88 -9.35 -36.25
C GLY A 171 -24.34 -10.32 -37.31
N GLN A 172 -25.16 -11.31 -37.69
CA GLN A 172 -25.13 -12.12 -38.92
C GLN A 172 -23.85 -12.90 -39.31
N THR A 173 -23.95 -14.22 -39.09
CA THR A 173 -23.56 -15.35 -39.96
C THR A 173 -22.66 -15.10 -41.18
N GLY A 174 -21.52 -15.81 -41.24
CA GLY A 174 -20.79 -16.08 -42.48
C GLY A 174 -19.56 -16.98 -42.29
N SER A 175 -19.66 -18.23 -42.71
CA SER A 175 -18.56 -19.20 -42.82
C SER A 175 -17.53 -18.77 -43.88
N VAL A 176 -16.27 -18.52 -43.47
CA VAL A 176 -15.04 -18.44 -44.31
C VAL A 176 -13.85 -18.59 -43.34
N GLY A 177 -12.82 -19.42 -43.44
CA GLY A 177 -12.35 -20.40 -44.41
C GLY A 177 -10.91 -20.77 -44.00
N SER A 178 -10.73 -21.80 -43.18
CA SER A 178 -9.41 -22.19 -42.60
C SER A 178 -8.55 -23.08 -43.52
N SER A 179 -8.73 -23.03 -44.84
CA SER A 179 -8.09 -23.96 -45.77
C SER A 179 -6.97 -23.36 -46.63
N VAL A 180 -6.58 -22.09 -46.42
CA VAL A 180 -5.63 -21.40 -47.32
C VAL A 180 -4.19 -21.36 -46.78
N ALA A 181 -4.00 -21.18 -45.47
CA ALA A 181 -2.66 -21.00 -44.89
C ALA A 181 -1.80 -22.29 -44.86
N SER A 182 -2.41 -23.47 -44.66
CA SER A 182 -1.66 -24.74 -44.64
C SER A 182 -1.21 -25.18 -46.03
N ALA A 183 -1.88 -24.74 -47.11
CA ALA A 183 -1.52 -25.11 -48.46
C ALA A 183 -0.24 -24.41 -48.95
N GLU A 184 -0.02 -23.15 -48.57
CA GLU A 184 1.12 -22.35 -49.02
C GLU A 184 2.45 -22.80 -48.36
N GLN A 185 2.40 -23.26 -47.10
CA GLN A 185 3.60 -23.75 -46.41
C GLN A 185 4.10 -25.09 -46.95
N ASP A 186 3.19 -26.01 -47.30
CA ASP A 186 3.56 -27.28 -47.92
C ASP A 186 4.13 -27.08 -49.34
N GLU A 187 3.61 -26.08 -50.08
CA GLU A 187 4.07 -25.76 -51.44
C GLU A 187 5.48 -25.15 -51.46
N LEU A 188 5.80 -24.29 -50.48
CA LEU A 188 7.13 -23.69 -50.32
C LEU A 188 8.19 -24.76 -49.94
N SER A 189 7.80 -25.66 -49.04
CA SER A 189 8.63 -26.79 -48.59
C SER A 189 8.97 -27.73 -49.75
N GLN A 190 7.97 -28.05 -50.60
CA GLN A 190 8.19 -28.84 -51.81
C GLN A 190 9.03 -28.12 -52.86
N ARG A 191 8.87 -26.80 -53.02
CA ARG A 191 9.72 -26.02 -53.95
C ARG A 191 11.18 -25.99 -53.50
N LEU A 192 11.44 -25.81 -52.21
CA LEU A 192 12.80 -25.85 -51.64
C LEU A 192 13.43 -27.24 -51.73
N ALA A 193 12.63 -28.31 -51.56
CA ALA A 193 13.10 -29.68 -51.76
C ALA A 193 13.46 -29.95 -53.23
N LYS A 194 12.62 -29.55 -54.18
CA LYS A 194 12.89 -29.69 -55.63
C LYS A 194 14.09 -28.86 -56.09
N LEU A 195 14.33 -27.69 -55.49
CA LEU A 195 15.50 -26.87 -55.79
C LEU A 195 16.80 -27.49 -55.24
N ARG A 196 16.71 -28.19 -54.11
CA ARG A 196 17.84 -28.95 -53.54
C ARG A 196 18.19 -30.21 -54.32
N ASP A 197 17.21 -30.83 -54.97
CA ASP A 197 17.41 -32.04 -55.80
C ASP A 197 17.87 -31.71 -57.24
N GLN A 198 17.85 -30.43 -57.62
CA GLN A 198 18.34 -29.91 -58.91
C GLN A 198 19.79 -29.39 -58.89
N MET A 199 20.45 -29.40 -57.72
CA MET A 199 21.90 -29.18 -57.58
C MET A 199 22.62 -30.51 -57.37
#